data_AF-A0A9D1P5Q3-F1
#
_entry.id   AF-A0A9D1P5Q3-F1
#
_cell.length_a   1.000
_cell.length_b   1.000
_cell.length_c   1.000
_cell.angle_alpha   90.00
_cell.angle_beta   90.00
_cell.angle_gamma   90.00
#
_symmetry.space_group_name_H-M   'P 1'
#
loop_
_entity.id
_entity.type
_entity.pdbx_description
1 polymer ?
#
loop_
_entity_poly.entity_id
_entity_poly.type
_entity_poly.pdbx_seq_one_letter_code
_entity_poly.pdbx_strand_id
1 'polypeptide(L)'
;MKTIDQLDRNMAIVARVDEPEVEWRDARKAPFRICGLYEPQAEGPFRRMPENVAKRVSEGVAQLALNTAGGRVRFRTDSPYVAIHAEMNSVCRMDHMAFTGIFGFDLYGRKGGEEVYLGTFRPPVDLQTGYESKIALPDGGEWDVTIYFPLYNNVDRLWIGLKEGCALAAPCEYECSRPVVFYGSSITQGGCASRPGNSFAAIASRMLDCDHVNLGFSGSAKGEAIMAEYIAGLPMCAFVLDYDHNAPSVEHLRATHEPFFQTVRAANPDLPILLVSKPDVNWRNQADALERRTVILDTYQHALAAGDRHVAFLDGFMLFDGPMRDSCTVDGCHPNDLGMMRMGAKMAGALSALLV
;
A
#
# COMPACT_ATOMS: atom_id res chain seq x y z
N MET A 1 16.97 29.50 -20.12
CA MET A 1 16.07 29.86 -18.99
C MET A 1 16.54 29.07 -17.78
N LYS A 2 16.59 29.65 -16.58
CA LYS A 2 16.93 28.87 -15.37
C LYS A 2 15.84 27.81 -15.13
N THR A 3 16.22 26.62 -14.72
CA THR A 3 15.27 25.56 -14.35
C THR A 3 14.67 25.88 -12.96
N ILE A 4 13.52 25.28 -12.61
CA ILE A 4 12.82 25.59 -11.34
C ILE A 4 13.69 25.23 -10.12
N ASP A 5 14.44 24.14 -10.18
CA ASP A 5 15.40 23.72 -9.16
C ASP A 5 16.55 24.73 -8.95
N GLN A 6 16.92 25.49 -9.98
CA GLN A 6 17.89 26.58 -9.89
C GLN A 6 17.30 27.86 -9.28
N LEU A 7 15.97 27.97 -9.21
CA LEU A 7 15.25 29.12 -8.67
C LEU A 7 14.76 28.87 -7.24
N ASP A 8 14.32 27.66 -6.93
CA ASP A 8 13.84 27.25 -5.63
C ASP A 8 14.60 26.01 -5.14
N ARG A 9 15.44 26.19 -4.12
CA ARG A 9 16.20 25.11 -3.49
C ARG A 9 15.32 23.98 -2.95
N ASN A 10 14.05 24.23 -2.61
CA ASN A 10 13.14 23.19 -2.15
C ASN A 10 12.70 22.26 -3.30
N MET A 11 12.79 22.75 -4.54
CA MET A 11 12.53 22.00 -5.76
C MET A 11 13.77 21.27 -6.31
N ALA A 12 14.94 21.45 -5.69
CA ALA A 12 16.17 20.79 -6.12
C ALA A 12 16.17 19.29 -5.81
N ILE A 13 16.48 18.47 -6.80
CA ILE A 13 16.55 17.02 -6.67
C ILE A 13 17.96 16.63 -6.20
N VAL A 14 18.03 15.87 -5.10
CA VAL A 14 19.27 15.24 -4.63
C VAL A 14 19.25 13.78 -5.10
N ALA A 15 19.81 13.56 -6.29
CA ALA A 15 19.84 12.25 -6.96
C ALA A 15 21.17 11.49 -6.77
N ARG A 16 22.08 12.04 -5.96
CA ARG A 16 23.40 11.45 -5.67
C ARG A 16 23.76 11.73 -4.21
N VAL A 17 24.27 10.71 -3.53
CA VAL A 17 24.67 10.83 -2.13
C VAL A 17 26.20 10.90 -2.05
N ASP A 18 26.74 12.11 -2.09
CA ASP A 18 28.19 12.38 -2.04
C ASP A 18 28.72 12.53 -0.59
N GLU A 19 28.16 11.79 0.37
CA GLU A 19 28.62 11.81 1.77
C GLU A 19 29.85 10.90 1.94
N PRO A 20 31.00 11.40 2.40
CA PRO A 20 32.24 10.62 2.46
C PRO A 20 32.21 9.48 3.49
N GLU A 21 31.30 9.54 4.47
CA GLU A 21 31.18 8.58 5.59
C GLU A 21 29.86 7.78 5.51
N VAL A 22 29.35 7.48 4.31
CA VAL A 22 28.14 6.64 4.16
C VAL A 22 28.50 5.16 4.13
N GLU A 23 27.87 4.37 4.99
CA GLU A 23 27.97 2.91 4.99
C GLU A 23 26.68 2.31 4.41
N TRP A 24 26.78 1.79 3.19
CA TRP A 24 25.70 1.14 2.46
C TRP A 24 25.49 -0.30 2.91
N ARG A 25 24.24 -0.65 3.22
CA ARG A 25 23.87 -2.00 3.66
C ARG A 25 22.65 -2.50 2.89
N ASP A 26 22.68 -3.75 2.48
CA ASP A 26 21.54 -4.41 1.81
C ASP A 26 20.34 -4.47 2.77
N ALA A 27 19.20 -3.90 2.34
CA ALA A 27 17.97 -3.81 3.12
C ALA A 27 17.40 -5.19 3.53
N ARG A 28 17.87 -6.27 2.92
CA ARG A 28 17.50 -7.64 3.27
C ARG A 28 18.23 -8.14 4.52
N LYS A 29 19.42 -7.62 4.80
CA LYS A 29 20.25 -8.14 5.87
C LYS A 29 19.79 -7.61 7.23
N ALA A 30 19.92 -8.45 8.25
CA ALA A 30 19.69 -8.03 9.62
C ALA A 30 20.60 -6.82 9.97
N PRO A 31 20.10 -5.85 10.75
CA PRO A 31 18.86 -5.90 11.52
C PRO A 31 17.63 -5.28 10.81
N PHE A 32 17.71 -4.97 9.52
CA PHE A 32 16.55 -4.49 8.76
C PHE A 32 15.44 -5.53 8.73
N ARG A 33 14.18 -5.07 8.85
CA ARG A 33 12.99 -5.90 8.68
C ARG A 33 12.18 -5.41 7.49
N ILE A 34 11.93 -6.29 6.54
CA ILE A 34 11.04 -6.00 5.40
C ILE A 34 9.66 -6.58 5.68
N CYS A 35 8.63 -5.74 5.54
CA CYS A 35 7.23 -6.08 5.79
C CYS A 35 6.39 -5.91 4.52
N GLY A 36 5.24 -6.60 4.46
CA GLY A 36 4.24 -6.47 3.38
C GLY A 36 4.64 -7.00 1.99
N LEU A 37 5.81 -7.64 1.86
CA LEU A 37 6.27 -8.28 0.63
C LEU A 37 6.40 -9.80 0.83
N TYR A 38 6.25 -10.54 -0.27
CA TYR A 38 6.37 -11.99 -0.28
C TYR A 38 7.84 -12.41 -0.32
N GLU A 39 8.25 -13.23 0.65
CA GLU A 39 9.62 -13.77 0.80
C GLU A 39 10.72 -12.73 0.49
N PRO A 40 10.74 -11.57 1.17
CA PRO A 40 11.60 -10.45 0.77
C PRO A 40 13.11 -10.74 0.90
N GLN A 41 13.45 -11.85 1.54
CA GLN A 41 14.83 -12.34 1.69
C GLN A 41 15.32 -13.15 0.49
N ALA A 42 14.41 -13.68 -0.34
CA ALA A 42 14.75 -14.50 -1.50
C ALA A 42 15.39 -13.65 -2.61
N GLU A 43 16.41 -14.18 -3.28
CA GLU A 43 17.11 -13.49 -4.38
C GLU A 43 16.17 -13.05 -5.53
N GLY A 44 16.59 -12.02 -6.27
CA GLY A 44 15.81 -11.44 -7.37
C GLY A 44 14.91 -10.28 -6.90
N PRO A 45 14.01 -9.77 -7.77
CA PRO A 45 13.24 -8.58 -7.46
C PRO A 45 12.21 -8.81 -6.35
N PHE A 46 11.97 -7.77 -5.56
CA PHE A 46 10.89 -7.75 -4.58
C PHE A 46 9.53 -7.94 -5.25
N ARG A 47 8.62 -8.64 -4.58
CA ARG A 47 7.29 -8.97 -5.12
C ARG A 47 6.25 -9.10 -4.01
N ARG A 48 4.98 -8.98 -4.36
CA ARG A 48 3.86 -9.02 -3.42
C ARG A 48 3.26 -10.41 -3.21
N MET A 49 3.54 -11.35 -4.12
CA MET A 49 3.02 -12.72 -4.05
C MET A 49 3.91 -13.71 -4.85
N PRO A 50 3.76 -15.03 -4.66
CA PRO A 50 4.48 -16.03 -5.44
C PRO A 50 4.18 -15.92 -6.93
N GLU A 51 5.22 -16.04 -7.76
CA GLU A 51 5.11 -15.90 -9.21
C GLU A 51 4.26 -16.98 -9.88
N ASN A 52 4.40 -18.22 -9.42
CA ASN A 52 3.63 -19.35 -9.92
C ASN A 52 2.12 -19.17 -9.63
N VAL A 53 1.76 -18.59 -8.49
CA VAL A 53 0.37 -18.25 -8.15
C VAL A 53 -0.10 -17.09 -9.02
N ALA A 54 0.68 -16.00 -9.10
CA ALA A 54 0.32 -14.82 -9.89
C ALA A 54 0.03 -15.15 -11.37
N LYS A 55 0.89 -15.97 -12.00
CA LYS A 55 0.72 -16.46 -13.38
C LYS A 55 -0.54 -17.29 -13.60
N ARG A 56 -1.01 -17.99 -12.55
CA ARG A 56 -2.25 -18.78 -12.61
C ARG A 56 -3.50 -17.92 -12.41
N VAL A 57 -3.37 -16.76 -11.76
CA VAL A 57 -4.48 -15.81 -11.58
C VAL A 57 -4.76 -15.10 -12.90
N SER A 58 -3.78 -14.35 -13.42
CA SER A 58 -3.86 -13.71 -14.74
C SER A 58 -2.50 -13.14 -15.16
N GLU A 59 -2.36 -12.81 -16.45
CA GLU A 59 -1.19 -12.07 -16.94
C GLU A 59 -1.02 -10.72 -16.24
N GLY A 60 -2.13 -9.97 -16.06
CA GLY A 60 -2.11 -8.67 -15.39
C GLY A 60 -1.63 -8.77 -13.94
N VAL A 61 -2.11 -9.76 -13.19
CA VAL A 61 -1.62 -10.02 -11.82
C VAL A 61 -0.15 -10.45 -11.82
N ALA A 62 0.28 -11.29 -12.76
CA ALA A 62 1.68 -11.70 -12.88
C ALA A 62 2.64 -10.52 -13.09
N GLN A 63 2.26 -9.56 -13.94
CA GLN A 63 3.06 -8.35 -14.18
C GLN A 63 3.03 -7.42 -12.95
N LEU A 64 1.84 -7.12 -12.42
CA LEU A 64 1.65 -6.17 -11.33
C LEU A 64 2.13 -6.69 -9.96
N ALA A 65 2.31 -8.00 -9.79
CA ALA A 65 2.88 -8.60 -8.57
C ALA A 65 4.33 -8.17 -8.30
N LEU A 66 5.05 -7.70 -9.33
CA LEU A 66 6.40 -7.14 -9.20
C LEU A 66 6.40 -5.69 -8.72
N ASN A 67 5.28 -4.96 -8.82
CA ASN A 67 5.18 -3.64 -8.19
C ASN A 67 5.20 -3.81 -6.67
N THR A 68 5.85 -2.88 -5.97
CA THR A 68 6.17 -3.04 -4.54
C THR A 68 5.22 -2.29 -3.60
N ALA A 69 3.99 -2.00 -4.07
CA ALA A 69 2.94 -1.41 -3.24
C ALA A 69 2.76 -2.17 -1.93
N GLY A 70 2.76 -1.45 -0.82
CA GLY A 70 2.65 -2.05 0.51
C GLY A 70 3.92 -2.73 1.01
N GLY A 71 5.07 -2.58 0.34
CA GLY A 71 6.37 -2.93 0.92
C GLY A 71 6.87 -1.87 1.88
N ARG A 72 7.53 -2.29 2.97
CA ARG A 72 8.21 -1.41 3.93
C ARG A 72 9.51 -2.02 4.38
N VAL A 73 10.55 -1.21 4.60
CA VAL A 73 11.72 -1.60 5.40
C VAL A 73 11.75 -0.79 6.69
N ARG A 74 12.01 -1.47 7.81
CA ARG A 74 11.97 -0.91 9.16
C ARG A 74 13.26 -1.21 9.94
N PHE A 75 13.73 -0.25 10.72
CA PHE A 75 14.92 -0.35 11.57
C PHE A 75 15.03 0.82 12.55
N ARG A 76 15.90 0.71 13.55
CA ARG A 76 16.25 1.83 14.44
C ARG A 76 17.66 2.31 14.20
N THR A 77 17.87 3.63 14.25
CA THR A 77 19.19 4.24 14.09
C THR A 77 19.29 5.61 14.77
N ASP A 78 20.50 6.01 15.17
CA ASP A 78 20.83 7.38 15.57
C ASP A 78 21.59 8.16 14.47
N SER A 79 21.67 7.61 13.26
CA SER A 79 22.27 8.28 12.11
C SER A 79 21.61 9.64 11.86
N PRO A 80 22.36 10.72 11.57
CA PRO A 80 21.78 12.03 11.28
C PRO A 80 21.04 12.11 9.95
N TYR A 81 21.11 11.05 9.14
CA TYR A 81 20.41 10.93 7.87
C TYR A 81 20.10 9.47 7.54
N VAL A 82 19.15 9.29 6.63
CA VAL A 82 18.92 8.02 5.94
C VAL A 82 19.07 8.27 4.45
N ALA A 83 19.84 7.42 3.78
CA ALA A 83 19.99 7.39 2.34
C ALA A 83 19.46 6.08 1.77
N ILE A 84 19.03 6.12 0.51
CA ILE A 84 18.68 4.93 -0.27
C ILE A 84 19.52 4.87 -1.54
N HIS A 85 19.82 3.66 -1.98
CA HIS A 85 20.21 3.33 -3.34
C HIS A 85 19.24 2.27 -3.80
N ALA A 86 18.41 2.58 -4.80
CA ALA A 86 17.41 1.67 -5.33
C ALA A 86 17.73 1.31 -6.78
N GLU A 87 17.73 0.02 -7.09
CA GLU A 87 17.78 -0.49 -8.46
C GLU A 87 16.35 -0.82 -8.94
N MET A 88 16.02 -0.36 -10.15
CA MET A 88 14.70 -0.50 -10.77
C MET A 88 14.85 -0.76 -12.27
N ASN A 89 14.93 -2.01 -12.67
CA ASN A 89 15.18 -2.43 -14.06
C ASN A 89 13.99 -2.23 -15.01
N SER A 90 12.86 -1.73 -14.50
CA SER A 90 11.71 -1.30 -15.30
C SER A 90 11.19 0.02 -14.78
N VAL A 91 10.59 0.82 -15.67
CA VAL A 91 10.08 2.15 -15.38
C VAL A 91 8.67 2.29 -15.93
N CYS A 92 7.67 2.22 -15.05
CA CYS A 92 6.27 2.45 -15.40
C CYS A 92 5.94 3.95 -15.41
N ARG A 93 5.42 4.52 -16.50
CA ARG A 93 5.02 5.94 -16.54
C ARG A 93 3.51 6.08 -16.68
N MET A 94 2.91 6.90 -15.83
CA MET A 94 1.49 7.29 -15.88
C MET A 94 1.41 8.81 -15.84
N ASP A 95 0.54 9.39 -16.65
CA ASP A 95 0.36 10.84 -16.81
C ASP A 95 -0.47 11.48 -15.68
N HIS A 96 -1.28 10.69 -14.97
CA HIS A 96 -2.24 11.13 -13.97
C HIS A 96 -1.92 10.68 -12.54
N MET A 97 -0.74 10.09 -12.30
CA MET A 97 -0.23 9.76 -10.96
C MET A 97 1.07 10.50 -10.69
N ALA A 98 1.25 11.01 -9.47
CA ALA A 98 2.48 11.69 -9.10
C ALA A 98 3.69 10.77 -9.24
N PHE A 99 4.77 11.28 -9.82
CA PHE A 99 6.01 10.53 -10.07
C PHE A 99 6.60 9.95 -8.76
N THR A 100 6.45 10.66 -7.65
CA THR A 100 6.79 10.21 -6.29
C THR A 100 5.92 9.06 -5.78
N GLY A 101 4.67 8.93 -6.21
CA GLY A 101 3.84 7.77 -5.88
C GLY A 101 4.24 6.53 -6.69
N ILE A 102 4.65 6.74 -7.94
CA ILE A 102 5.05 5.65 -8.84
C ILE A 102 6.40 5.07 -8.45
N PHE A 103 7.40 5.92 -8.19
CA PHE A 103 8.82 5.54 -8.01
C PHE A 103 9.43 5.96 -6.68
N GLY A 104 8.80 6.89 -5.97
CA GLY A 104 9.35 7.43 -4.73
C GLY A 104 9.28 6.43 -3.59
N PHE A 105 10.14 6.64 -2.60
CA PHE A 105 10.03 6.01 -1.29
C PHE A 105 9.70 7.08 -0.25
N ASP A 106 8.85 6.77 0.72
CA ASP A 106 8.55 7.68 1.83
C ASP A 106 9.30 7.27 3.09
N LEU A 107 9.97 8.23 3.73
CA LEU A 107 10.58 8.08 5.04
C LEU A 107 9.63 8.59 6.12
N TYR A 108 9.35 7.70 7.06
CA TYR A 108 8.69 8.02 8.32
C TYR A 108 9.62 7.66 9.48
N GLY A 109 9.47 8.39 10.59
CA GLY A 109 10.16 8.10 11.84
C GLY A 109 9.17 8.14 13.00
N ARG A 110 9.37 7.29 14.00
CA ARG A 110 8.57 7.24 15.22
C ARG A 110 9.43 7.62 16.41
N LYS A 111 8.92 8.57 17.20
CA LYS A 111 9.48 9.00 18.48
C LYS A 111 8.34 9.31 19.43
N GLY A 112 8.31 8.69 20.61
CA GLY A 112 7.24 8.89 21.59
C GLY A 112 5.86 8.32 21.19
N GLY A 113 5.82 7.29 20.33
CA GLY A 113 4.60 6.56 19.97
C GLY A 113 3.91 7.00 18.67
N GLU A 114 4.19 8.20 18.16
CA GLU A 114 3.59 8.69 16.91
C GLU A 114 4.57 8.54 15.72
N GLU A 115 4.07 8.02 14.60
CA GLU A 115 4.83 7.95 13.34
C GLU A 115 4.64 9.26 12.56
N VAL A 116 5.74 9.98 12.31
CA VAL A 116 5.77 11.27 11.61
C VAL A 116 6.45 11.15 10.25
N TYR A 117 5.94 11.89 9.27
CA TYR A 117 6.53 11.96 7.94
C TYR A 117 7.81 12.81 7.97
N LEU A 118 8.93 12.26 7.51
CA LEU A 118 10.24 12.90 7.50
C LEU A 118 10.67 13.36 6.09
N GLY A 119 10.11 12.77 5.05
CA GLY A 119 10.35 13.19 3.67
C GLY A 119 10.08 12.09 2.65
N THR A 120 10.17 12.44 1.38
CA THR A 120 10.12 11.51 0.25
C THR A 120 11.48 11.48 -0.42
N PHE A 121 12.01 10.28 -0.64
CA PHE A 121 13.16 10.06 -1.50
C PHE A 121 12.72 10.26 -2.95
N ARG A 122 12.93 11.48 -3.47
CA ARG A 122 12.38 11.90 -4.76
C ARG A 122 13.19 11.31 -5.92
N PRO A 123 12.55 10.61 -6.87
CA PRO A 123 13.21 10.12 -8.08
C PRO A 123 13.62 11.28 -9.01
N PRO A 124 14.73 11.15 -9.76
CA PRO A 124 15.12 12.12 -10.79
C PRO A 124 14.14 12.10 -11.97
N VAL A 125 13.88 13.25 -12.59
CA VAL A 125 12.87 13.41 -13.66
C VAL A 125 13.13 12.48 -14.85
N ASP A 126 14.40 12.20 -15.15
CA ASP A 126 14.87 11.36 -16.24
C ASP A 126 15.16 9.90 -15.84
N LEU A 127 14.65 9.44 -14.69
CA LEU A 127 14.82 8.08 -14.16
C LEU A 127 14.72 6.98 -15.26
N GLN A 128 15.74 6.11 -15.31
CA GLN A 128 15.80 4.95 -16.22
C GLN A 128 15.98 3.60 -15.52
N THR A 129 16.82 3.50 -14.48
CA THR A 129 17.22 2.18 -13.93
C THR A 129 17.31 2.13 -12.41
N GLY A 130 16.94 3.20 -11.70
CA GLY A 130 17.16 3.34 -10.26
C GLY A 130 17.75 4.71 -9.90
N TYR A 131 17.86 5.01 -8.60
CA TYR A 131 18.41 6.27 -8.11
C TYR A 131 18.89 6.19 -6.66
N GLU A 132 19.72 7.16 -6.28
CA GLU A 132 20.06 7.42 -4.90
C GLU A 132 19.34 8.67 -4.40
N SER A 133 19.04 8.70 -3.10
CA SER A 133 18.49 9.89 -2.45
C SER A 133 18.76 9.86 -0.96
N LYS A 134 18.75 11.03 -0.30
CA LYS A 134 19.05 11.17 1.13
C LYS A 134 18.07 12.14 1.78
N ILE A 135 17.66 11.82 3.00
CA ILE A 135 16.86 12.67 3.87
C ILE A 135 17.60 12.81 5.19
N ALA A 136 17.77 14.06 5.66
CA ALA A 136 18.29 14.32 6.99
C ALA A 136 17.22 14.01 8.04
N LEU A 137 17.60 13.35 9.13
CA LEU A 137 16.70 13.14 10.26
C LEU A 137 16.70 14.42 11.13
N PRO A 138 15.52 14.93 11.50
CA PRO A 138 15.44 16.04 12.44
C PRO A 138 15.90 15.56 13.82
N ASP A 139 16.43 16.48 14.63
CA ASP A 139 16.77 16.29 16.04
C ASP A 139 17.63 15.03 16.33
N GLY A 140 18.89 15.23 16.77
CA GLY A 140 19.78 14.11 17.08
C GLY A 140 19.17 13.07 18.06
N GLY A 141 19.61 11.82 17.95
CA GLY A 141 19.15 10.70 18.77
C GLY A 141 18.55 9.57 17.94
N GLU A 142 18.08 8.52 18.62
CA GLU A 142 17.53 7.31 17.99
C GLU A 142 16.13 7.55 17.42
N TRP A 143 15.90 7.06 16.20
CA TRP A 143 14.63 7.01 15.49
C TRP A 143 14.25 5.56 15.18
N ASP A 144 12.96 5.20 15.33
CA ASP A 144 12.38 4.01 14.71
C ASP A 144 11.84 4.38 13.33
N VAL A 145 12.53 3.91 12.29
CA VAL A 145 12.39 4.35 10.91
C VAL A 145 11.56 3.34 10.13
N THR A 146 10.65 3.85 9.29
CA THR A 146 9.93 3.08 8.28
C THR A 146 10.12 3.74 6.92
N ILE A 147 10.60 2.99 5.92
CA ILE A 147 10.67 3.42 4.52
C ILE A 147 9.62 2.66 3.72
N TYR A 148 8.65 3.36 3.16
CA TYR A 148 7.60 2.80 2.30
C TYR A 148 8.07 2.71 0.85
N PHE A 149 7.79 1.58 0.20
CA PHE A 149 8.21 1.28 -1.17
C PHE A 149 7.28 1.90 -2.23
N PRO A 150 7.74 2.07 -3.48
CA PRO A 150 6.95 2.63 -4.57
C PRO A 150 5.66 1.84 -4.87
N LEU A 151 4.59 2.52 -5.29
CA LEU A 151 3.26 1.90 -5.46
C LEU A 151 3.09 1.23 -6.83
N TYR A 152 3.75 1.74 -7.87
CA TYR A 152 3.48 1.35 -9.25
C TYR A 152 4.74 0.98 -10.03
N ASN A 153 5.84 0.71 -9.33
CA ASN A 153 7.07 0.23 -9.94
C ASN A 153 7.69 -0.94 -9.16
N ASN A 154 8.48 -1.75 -9.86
CA ASN A 154 9.31 -2.76 -9.25
C ASN A 154 10.52 -2.13 -8.55
N VAL A 155 11.02 -2.85 -7.55
CA VAL A 155 12.32 -2.59 -6.91
C VAL A 155 13.09 -3.91 -6.97
N ASP A 156 14.21 -3.91 -7.67
CA ASP A 156 15.05 -5.09 -7.80
C ASP A 156 15.90 -5.28 -6.55
N ARG A 157 16.52 -4.18 -6.10
CA ARG A 157 17.40 -4.14 -4.93
C ARG A 157 17.28 -2.80 -4.22
N LEU A 158 17.50 -2.82 -2.92
CA LEU A 158 17.51 -1.63 -2.07
C LEU A 158 18.66 -1.71 -1.09
N TRP A 159 19.49 -0.69 -1.06
CA TRP A 159 20.48 -0.48 0.00
C TRP A 159 20.11 0.74 0.82
N ILE A 160 20.36 0.65 2.12
CA ILE A 160 20.18 1.72 3.09
C ILE A 160 21.56 2.26 3.45
N GLY A 161 21.76 3.56 3.21
CA GLY A 161 22.97 4.28 3.56
C GLY A 161 22.75 5.03 4.87
N LEU A 162 23.63 4.78 5.84
CA LEU A 162 23.64 5.46 7.13
C LEU A 162 25.05 5.99 7.40
N LYS A 163 25.20 6.96 8.31
CA LYS A 163 26.52 7.43 8.70
C LYS A 163 27.34 6.29 9.31
N GLU A 164 28.61 6.18 8.94
CA GLU A 164 29.56 5.25 9.55
C GLU A 164 29.60 5.44 11.07
N GLY A 165 29.61 4.32 11.81
CA GLY A 165 29.67 4.29 13.27
C GLY A 165 28.36 4.65 14.00
N CYS A 166 27.26 4.92 13.29
CA CYS A 166 25.95 5.08 13.93
C CYS A 166 25.43 3.76 14.52
N ALA A 167 24.54 3.87 15.51
CA ALA A 167 23.77 2.75 16.00
C ALA A 167 22.80 2.26 14.93
N LEU A 168 22.66 0.94 14.83
CA LEU A 168 21.69 0.27 13.96
C LEU A 168 21.11 -0.94 14.70
N ALA A 169 19.80 -0.97 14.86
CA ALA A 169 19.08 -2.01 15.58
C ALA A 169 17.78 -2.43 14.87
N ALA A 170 17.20 -3.54 15.31
CA ALA A 170 15.89 -3.99 14.82
C ALA A 170 14.80 -2.96 15.20
N PRO A 171 13.76 -2.81 14.36
CA PRO A 171 12.64 -1.90 14.63
C PRO A 171 11.84 -2.35 15.85
N CYS A 172 10.98 -1.47 16.36
CA CYS A 172 9.97 -1.87 17.33
C CYS A 172 8.92 -2.79 16.67
N GLU A 173 8.34 -3.69 17.45
CA GLU A 173 7.21 -4.50 16.99
C GLU A 173 5.98 -3.63 16.71
N TYR A 174 5.16 -4.07 15.75
CA TYR A 174 3.80 -3.54 15.61
C TYR A 174 2.93 -3.99 16.79
N GLU A 175 1.91 -3.21 17.16
CA GLU A 175 0.93 -3.64 18.17
C GLU A 175 0.21 -4.92 17.73
N CYS A 176 -0.14 -5.01 16.44
CA CYS A 176 -0.71 -6.22 15.87
C CYS A 176 0.36 -7.11 15.22
N SER A 177 0.49 -8.35 15.72
CA SER A 177 1.50 -9.31 15.28
C SER A 177 1.32 -9.88 13.86
N ARG A 178 0.12 -9.78 13.29
CA ARG A 178 -0.20 -10.21 11.92
C ARG A 178 -0.66 -9.03 11.08
N PRO A 179 -0.44 -9.06 9.76
CA PRO A 179 -0.84 -7.96 8.88
C PRO A 179 -2.34 -7.94 8.62
N VAL A 180 -2.86 -6.76 8.27
CA VAL A 180 -4.12 -6.64 7.54
C VAL A 180 -3.86 -6.91 6.06
N VAL A 181 -4.63 -7.80 5.44
CA VAL A 181 -4.52 -8.09 4.00
C VAL A 181 -5.60 -7.31 3.26
N PHE A 182 -5.19 -6.53 2.27
CA PHE A 182 -6.09 -5.79 1.38
C PHE A 182 -6.06 -6.42 -0.02
N TYR A 183 -7.20 -6.79 -0.58
CA TYR A 183 -7.31 -7.22 -1.97
C TYR A 183 -8.28 -6.34 -2.74
N GLY A 184 -7.83 -5.84 -3.89
CA GLY A 184 -8.67 -4.92 -4.65
C GLY A 184 -8.05 -4.30 -5.88
N SER A 185 -8.63 -3.16 -6.27
CA SER A 185 -8.43 -2.53 -7.57
C SER A 185 -7.11 -1.75 -7.71
N SER A 186 -7.01 -0.90 -8.75
CA SER A 186 -5.98 0.14 -8.86
C SER A 186 -5.94 1.06 -7.64
N ILE A 187 -7.11 1.35 -7.06
CA ILE A 187 -7.21 2.20 -5.87
C ILE A 187 -6.52 1.52 -4.68
N THR A 188 -6.74 0.22 -4.49
CA THR A 188 -6.05 -0.58 -3.46
C THR A 188 -4.55 -0.60 -3.70
N GLN A 189 -4.09 -0.74 -4.94
CA GLN A 189 -2.66 -0.67 -5.26
C GLN A 189 -2.06 0.70 -4.91
N GLY A 190 -2.86 1.76 -4.92
CA GLY A 190 -2.49 3.11 -4.52
C GLY A 190 -2.63 4.16 -5.63
N GLY A 191 -3.31 3.86 -6.74
CA GLY A 191 -3.63 4.84 -7.77
C GLY A 191 -4.70 5.82 -7.26
N CYS A 192 -4.47 7.14 -7.11
CA CYS A 192 -3.29 7.94 -7.48
C CYS A 192 -2.77 8.75 -6.27
N ALA A 193 -2.38 8.06 -5.20
CA ALA A 193 -1.70 8.66 -4.06
C ALA A 193 -0.42 9.39 -4.51
N SER A 194 -0.15 10.57 -3.94
CA SER A 194 0.99 11.38 -4.38
C SER A 194 2.34 10.79 -3.99
N ARG A 195 2.37 9.92 -2.98
CA ARG A 195 3.55 9.25 -2.43
C ARG A 195 3.12 7.96 -1.69
N PRO A 196 4.00 6.96 -1.51
CA PRO A 196 3.62 5.65 -0.98
C PRO A 196 2.86 5.64 0.33
N GLY A 197 3.29 6.46 1.28
CA GLY A 197 2.67 6.57 2.60
C GLY A 197 1.24 7.11 2.56
N ASN A 198 0.82 7.72 1.45
CA ASN A 198 -0.55 8.23 1.28
C ASN A 198 -1.52 7.22 0.68
N SER A 199 -1.12 5.99 0.34
CA SER A 199 -2.09 4.96 0.00
C SER A 199 -3.03 4.68 1.19
N PHE A 200 -4.31 4.43 0.94
CA PHE A 200 -5.28 4.27 2.03
C PHE A 200 -4.90 3.10 2.96
N ALA A 201 -4.30 2.03 2.42
CA ALA A 201 -3.84 0.88 3.19
C ALA A 201 -2.69 1.27 4.14
N ALA A 202 -1.74 2.08 3.68
CA ALA A 202 -0.68 2.62 4.53
C ALA A 202 -1.22 3.57 5.60
N ILE A 203 -2.21 4.40 5.27
CA ILE A 203 -2.87 5.29 6.22
C ILE A 203 -3.57 4.47 7.31
N ALA A 204 -4.37 3.47 6.93
CA ALA A 204 -5.08 2.62 7.89
C ALA A 204 -4.10 1.84 8.79
N SER A 205 -3.05 1.28 8.20
CA SER A 205 -1.98 0.56 8.91
C SER A 205 -1.26 1.42 9.95
N ARG A 206 -0.98 2.70 9.66
CA ARG A 206 -0.41 3.62 10.65
C ARG A 206 -1.37 3.96 11.78
N MET A 207 -2.66 4.14 11.47
CA MET A 207 -3.68 4.45 12.47
C MET A 207 -3.94 3.29 13.44
N LEU A 208 -3.69 2.06 13.00
CA LEU A 208 -3.90 0.82 13.76
C LEU A 208 -2.61 0.23 14.36
N ASP A 209 -1.47 0.90 14.12
CA ASP A 209 -0.12 0.39 14.38
C ASP A 209 0.09 -1.10 14.01
N CYS A 210 -0.29 -1.45 12.78
CA CYS A 210 -0.23 -2.83 12.28
C CYS A 210 0.54 -2.95 10.96
N ASP A 211 1.04 -4.15 10.67
CA ASP A 211 1.55 -4.45 9.33
C ASP A 211 0.41 -4.55 8.29
N HIS A 212 0.72 -4.44 7.00
CA HIS A 212 -0.25 -4.72 5.95
C HIS A 212 0.33 -5.37 4.70
N VAL A 213 -0.48 -6.20 4.03
CA VAL A 213 -0.18 -6.73 2.70
C VAL A 213 -1.13 -6.08 1.71
N ASN A 214 -0.58 -5.47 0.66
CA ASN A 214 -1.35 -4.83 -0.40
C ASN A 214 -1.40 -5.73 -1.64
N LEU A 215 -2.50 -6.43 -1.83
CA LEU A 215 -2.82 -7.23 -3.03
C LEU A 215 -3.75 -6.46 -3.97
N GLY A 216 -3.52 -5.16 -4.13
CA GLY A 216 -4.18 -4.35 -5.15
C GLY A 216 -3.58 -4.58 -6.53
N PHE A 217 -4.39 -4.88 -7.55
CA PHE A 217 -3.91 -5.08 -8.91
C PHE A 217 -4.71 -4.24 -9.90
N SER A 218 -4.11 -3.15 -10.38
CA SER A 218 -4.67 -2.23 -11.37
C SER A 218 -5.34 -2.96 -12.55
N GLY A 219 -6.66 -2.81 -12.69
CA GLY A 219 -7.46 -3.44 -13.76
C GLY A 219 -7.51 -4.98 -13.75
N SER A 220 -6.86 -5.63 -12.78
CA SER A 220 -6.53 -7.07 -12.85
C SER A 220 -7.01 -7.89 -11.66
N ALA A 221 -7.45 -7.27 -10.56
CA ALA A 221 -8.11 -7.97 -9.45
C ALA A 221 -9.61 -8.13 -9.72
N LYS A 222 -10.07 -9.32 -10.11
CA LYS A 222 -11.47 -9.54 -10.56
C LYS A 222 -12.22 -10.58 -9.73
N GLY A 223 -11.75 -10.91 -8.53
CA GLY A 223 -12.38 -11.91 -7.68
C GLY A 223 -12.10 -13.35 -8.14
N GLU A 224 -10.89 -13.61 -8.64
CA GLU A 224 -10.48 -14.92 -9.10
C GLU A 224 -10.44 -15.95 -7.95
N ALA A 225 -10.97 -17.15 -8.17
CA ALA A 225 -10.99 -18.21 -7.15
C ALA A 225 -9.58 -18.59 -6.65
N ILE A 226 -8.59 -18.63 -7.55
CA ILE A 226 -7.18 -18.91 -7.19
C ILE A 226 -6.62 -17.82 -6.27
N MET A 227 -7.05 -16.56 -6.44
CA MET A 227 -6.67 -15.48 -5.53
C MET A 227 -7.34 -15.64 -4.16
N ALA A 228 -8.62 -16.04 -4.12
CA ALA A 228 -9.32 -16.33 -2.88
C ALA A 228 -8.63 -17.46 -2.09
N GLU A 229 -8.27 -18.55 -2.76
CA GLU A 229 -7.53 -19.68 -2.17
C GLU A 229 -6.16 -19.26 -1.64
N TYR A 230 -5.42 -18.45 -2.40
CA TYR A 230 -4.13 -17.92 -1.97
C TYR A 230 -4.26 -17.05 -0.72
N ILE A 231 -5.20 -16.09 -0.74
CA ILE A 231 -5.43 -15.19 0.40
C ILE A 231 -5.89 -15.98 1.62
N ALA A 232 -6.78 -16.96 1.46
CA ALA A 232 -7.27 -17.80 2.54
C ALA A 232 -6.14 -18.51 3.33
N GLY A 233 -4.98 -18.75 2.71
CA GLY A 233 -3.81 -19.35 3.35
C GLY A 233 -2.81 -18.36 3.97
N LEU A 234 -3.02 -17.04 3.83
CA LEU A 234 -2.11 -16.04 4.37
C LEU A 234 -2.30 -15.83 5.88
N PRO A 235 -1.22 -15.58 6.65
CA PRO A 235 -1.36 -15.12 8.02
C PRO A 235 -1.89 -13.69 8.04
N MET A 236 -3.04 -13.48 8.67
CA MET A 236 -3.69 -12.16 8.74
C MET A 236 -4.43 -11.95 10.06
N CYS A 237 -4.53 -10.70 10.49
CA CYS A 237 -5.40 -10.30 11.60
C CYS A 237 -6.77 -9.80 11.13
N ALA A 238 -6.84 -9.28 9.90
CA ALA A 238 -8.07 -8.90 9.23
C ALA A 238 -7.88 -8.95 7.71
N PHE A 239 -9.00 -9.08 6.99
CA PHE A 239 -9.03 -9.07 5.53
C PHE A 239 -9.99 -8.00 5.01
N VAL A 240 -9.57 -7.24 4.00
CA VAL A 240 -10.38 -6.23 3.31
C VAL A 240 -10.61 -6.65 1.86
N LEU A 241 -11.87 -6.83 1.49
CA LEU A 241 -12.31 -7.21 0.15
C LEU A 241 -12.86 -5.98 -0.59
N ASP A 242 -12.09 -5.43 -1.53
CA ASP A 242 -12.32 -4.12 -2.19
C ASP A 242 -11.98 -4.15 -3.70
N TYR A 243 -12.45 -5.18 -4.42
CA TYR A 243 -12.15 -5.36 -5.86
C TYR A 243 -13.26 -4.84 -6.80
N ASP A 244 -14.35 -4.30 -6.25
CA ASP A 244 -15.55 -3.84 -6.96
C ASP A 244 -15.21 -3.09 -8.26
N HIS A 245 -14.35 -2.07 -8.19
CA HIS A 245 -13.95 -1.23 -9.33
C HIS A 245 -13.40 -1.98 -10.55
N ASN A 246 -12.81 -3.16 -10.36
CA ASN A 246 -12.22 -3.95 -11.43
C ASN A 246 -13.16 -5.05 -11.95
N ALA A 247 -14.21 -5.40 -11.21
CA ALA A 247 -15.15 -6.43 -11.67
C ALA A 247 -15.80 -5.95 -13.00
N PRO A 248 -15.75 -6.75 -14.07
CA PRO A 248 -16.17 -6.31 -15.42
C PRO A 248 -17.65 -5.90 -15.54
N SER A 249 -18.52 -6.49 -14.71
CA SER A 249 -19.94 -6.19 -14.69
C SER A 249 -20.55 -6.53 -13.34
N VAL A 250 -21.81 -6.10 -13.12
CA VAL A 250 -22.60 -6.48 -11.94
C VAL A 250 -22.77 -8.00 -11.86
N GLU A 251 -23.04 -8.66 -12.99
CA GLU A 251 -23.22 -10.12 -13.04
C GLU A 251 -21.93 -10.85 -12.63
N HIS A 252 -20.78 -10.37 -13.11
CA HIS A 252 -19.49 -10.92 -12.70
C HIS A 252 -19.26 -10.74 -11.20
N LEU A 253 -19.52 -9.54 -10.67
CA LEU A 253 -19.40 -9.30 -9.22
C LEU A 253 -20.33 -10.23 -8.44
N ARG A 254 -21.60 -10.36 -8.86
CA ARG A 254 -22.60 -11.24 -8.24
C ARG A 254 -22.18 -12.70 -8.25
N ALA A 255 -21.52 -13.14 -9.33
CA ALA A 255 -21.04 -14.51 -9.46
C ALA A 255 -19.76 -14.80 -8.66
N THR A 256 -19.01 -13.77 -8.22
CA THR A 256 -17.67 -13.96 -7.65
C THR A 256 -17.52 -13.49 -6.21
N HIS A 257 -18.26 -12.47 -5.78
CA HIS A 257 -18.00 -11.79 -4.50
C HIS A 257 -18.32 -12.67 -3.29
N GLU A 258 -19.52 -13.25 -3.23
CA GLU A 258 -19.89 -14.17 -2.15
C GLU A 258 -19.05 -15.46 -2.14
N PRO A 259 -18.79 -16.14 -3.29
CA PRO A 259 -17.88 -17.29 -3.32
C PRO A 259 -16.46 -16.97 -2.84
N PHE A 260 -15.93 -15.78 -3.16
CA PHE A 260 -14.63 -15.32 -2.66
C PHE A 260 -14.64 -15.22 -1.14
N PHE A 261 -15.63 -14.51 -0.60
CA PHE A 261 -15.83 -14.37 0.85
C PHE A 261 -15.94 -15.74 1.53
N GLN A 262 -16.76 -16.64 1.00
CA GLN A 262 -16.96 -17.99 1.54
C GLN A 262 -15.66 -18.81 1.56
N THR A 263 -14.82 -18.69 0.51
CA THR A 263 -13.52 -19.37 0.45
C THR A 263 -12.59 -18.92 1.59
N VAL A 264 -12.49 -17.61 1.83
CA VAL A 264 -11.66 -17.05 2.90
C VAL A 264 -12.22 -17.40 4.29
N ARG A 265 -13.54 -17.25 4.48
CA ARG A 265 -14.22 -17.56 5.75
C ARG A 265 -14.15 -19.04 6.11
N ALA A 266 -14.25 -19.96 5.14
CA ALA A 266 -14.15 -21.40 5.40
C ALA A 266 -12.77 -21.80 5.93
N ALA A 267 -11.70 -21.17 5.44
CA ALA A 267 -10.35 -21.40 5.94
C ALA A 267 -10.06 -20.67 7.25
N ASN A 268 -10.76 -19.55 7.51
CA ASN A 268 -10.53 -18.68 8.67
C ASN A 268 -11.87 -18.32 9.36
N PRO A 269 -12.44 -19.22 10.18
CA PRO A 269 -13.78 -19.06 10.74
C PRO A 269 -14.00 -17.76 11.53
N ASP A 270 -13.01 -17.30 12.29
CA ASP A 270 -13.14 -16.14 13.19
C ASP A 270 -12.42 -14.88 12.69
N LEU A 271 -11.86 -14.90 11.48
CA LEU A 271 -11.12 -13.76 10.93
C LEU A 271 -12.03 -12.54 10.74
N PRO A 272 -11.67 -11.35 11.24
CA PRO A 272 -12.29 -10.10 10.82
C PRO A 272 -12.24 -9.89 9.30
N ILE A 273 -13.41 -9.80 8.65
CA ILE A 273 -13.52 -9.51 7.21
C ILE A 273 -14.31 -8.21 7.01
N LEU A 274 -13.71 -7.24 6.34
CA LEU A 274 -14.33 -5.99 5.93
C LEU A 274 -14.68 -6.06 4.43
N LEU A 275 -15.97 -6.03 4.12
CA LEU A 275 -16.49 -5.93 2.76
C LEU A 275 -16.68 -4.46 2.40
N VAL A 276 -16.15 -4.02 1.25
CA VAL A 276 -16.16 -2.60 0.87
C VAL A 276 -16.76 -2.44 -0.53
N SER A 277 -17.75 -1.56 -0.67
CA SER A 277 -18.26 -1.15 -1.98
C SER A 277 -17.58 0.12 -2.48
N LYS A 278 -17.50 0.30 -3.81
CA LYS A 278 -16.78 1.41 -4.44
C LYS A 278 -17.25 2.81 -3.98
N PRO A 279 -16.35 3.80 -3.84
CA PRO A 279 -16.67 5.12 -3.31
C PRO A 279 -17.60 5.96 -4.20
N ASP A 280 -17.59 5.78 -5.51
CA ASP A 280 -18.26 6.61 -6.53
C ASP A 280 -19.77 6.31 -6.71
N VAL A 281 -20.47 5.90 -5.64
CA VAL A 281 -21.89 5.48 -5.68
C VAL A 281 -22.85 6.59 -6.15
N ASN A 282 -22.56 7.85 -5.82
CA ASN A 282 -23.34 9.02 -6.22
C ASN A 282 -22.80 9.73 -7.47
N TRP A 283 -21.94 9.06 -8.22
CA TRP A 283 -21.28 9.64 -9.38
C TRP A 283 -21.80 8.97 -10.66
N ARG A 284 -21.00 9.02 -11.73
CA ARG A 284 -21.31 8.47 -13.06
C ARG A 284 -22.00 7.10 -12.98
N ASN A 285 -23.08 6.92 -13.74
CA ASN A 285 -23.89 5.70 -13.80
C ASN A 285 -24.36 5.20 -12.42
N GLN A 286 -25.14 6.02 -11.72
CA GLN A 286 -25.65 5.73 -10.37
C GLN A 286 -26.43 4.41 -10.27
N ALA A 287 -27.20 4.03 -11.30
CA ALA A 287 -27.98 2.79 -11.29
C ALA A 287 -27.07 1.56 -11.18
N ASP A 288 -26.04 1.49 -12.02
CA ASP A 288 -25.02 0.43 -11.96
C ASP A 288 -24.30 0.43 -10.60
N ALA A 289 -23.86 1.60 -10.13
CA ALA A 289 -23.15 1.70 -8.85
C ALA A 289 -23.99 1.22 -7.65
N LEU A 290 -25.29 1.51 -7.65
CA LEU A 290 -26.22 1.01 -6.62
C LEU A 290 -26.43 -0.50 -6.71
N GLU A 291 -26.50 -1.06 -7.92
CA GLU A 291 -26.64 -2.51 -8.08
C GLU A 291 -25.38 -3.27 -7.63
N ARG A 292 -24.19 -2.75 -7.98
CA ARG A 292 -22.90 -3.28 -7.49
C ARG A 292 -22.80 -3.24 -5.97
N ARG A 293 -23.17 -2.10 -5.36
CA ARG A 293 -23.24 -1.97 -3.89
C ARG A 293 -24.18 -3.00 -3.30
N THR A 294 -25.34 -3.23 -3.92
CA THR A 294 -26.34 -4.21 -3.46
C THR A 294 -25.74 -5.62 -3.43
N VAL A 295 -25.00 -6.04 -4.46
CA VAL A 295 -24.32 -7.35 -4.47
C VAL A 295 -23.39 -7.56 -3.26
N ILE A 296 -22.61 -6.54 -2.89
CA ILE A 296 -21.69 -6.60 -1.76
C ILE A 296 -22.45 -6.62 -0.43
N LEU A 297 -23.51 -5.80 -0.35
CA LEU A 297 -24.41 -5.78 0.80
C LEU A 297 -25.13 -7.12 0.99
N ASP A 298 -25.56 -7.78 -0.09
CA ASP A 298 -26.19 -9.10 -0.05
C ASP A 298 -25.23 -10.14 0.53
N THR A 299 -23.96 -10.11 0.10
CA THR A 299 -22.91 -10.99 0.69
C THR A 299 -22.80 -10.81 2.20
N TYR A 300 -22.79 -9.55 2.67
CA TYR A 300 -22.78 -9.23 4.10
C TYR A 300 -24.04 -9.71 4.81
N GLN A 301 -25.22 -9.49 4.24
CA GLN A 301 -26.50 -9.89 4.83
C GLN A 301 -26.63 -11.42 4.92
N HIS A 302 -26.20 -12.14 3.89
CA HIS A 302 -26.15 -13.61 3.90
C HIS A 302 -25.21 -14.13 4.99
N ALA A 303 -24.03 -13.52 5.15
CA ALA A 303 -23.11 -13.88 6.22
C ALA A 303 -23.72 -13.66 7.62
N LEU A 304 -24.38 -12.52 7.85
CA LEU A 304 -25.08 -12.24 9.11
C LEU A 304 -26.21 -13.24 9.39
N ALA A 305 -27.00 -13.57 8.36
CA ALA A 305 -28.10 -14.52 8.43
C ALA A 305 -27.61 -15.95 8.72
N ALA A 306 -26.41 -16.30 8.23
CA ALA A 306 -25.70 -17.53 8.55
C ALA A 306 -25.04 -17.52 9.95
N GLY A 307 -25.12 -16.40 10.68
CA GLY A 307 -24.62 -16.28 12.05
C GLY A 307 -23.22 -15.69 12.18
N ASP A 308 -22.58 -15.25 11.10
CA ASP A 308 -21.27 -14.61 11.16
C ASP A 308 -21.34 -13.30 11.98
N ARG A 309 -20.35 -13.09 12.85
CA ARG A 309 -20.19 -11.91 13.72
C ARG A 309 -18.84 -11.22 13.52
N HIS A 310 -17.98 -11.77 12.68
CA HIS A 310 -16.65 -11.27 12.36
C HIS A 310 -16.60 -10.65 10.96
N VAL A 311 -17.73 -10.11 10.49
CA VAL A 311 -17.86 -9.46 9.19
C VAL A 311 -18.49 -8.08 9.35
N ALA A 312 -17.99 -7.09 8.62
CA ALA A 312 -18.57 -5.76 8.52
C ALA A 312 -18.68 -5.32 7.06
N PHE A 313 -19.62 -4.41 6.79
CA PHE A 313 -19.77 -3.75 5.51
C PHE A 313 -19.44 -2.26 5.65
N LEU A 314 -18.45 -1.79 4.91
CA LEU A 314 -18.15 -0.37 4.75
C LEU A 314 -18.77 0.15 3.46
N ASP A 315 -19.81 0.95 3.64
CA ASP A 315 -20.56 1.52 2.54
C ASP A 315 -19.75 2.58 1.77
N GLY A 316 -19.71 2.45 0.44
CA GLY A 316 -19.00 3.33 -0.47
C GLY A 316 -19.46 4.78 -0.38
N PHE A 317 -20.71 5.02 0.01
CA PHE A 317 -21.23 6.36 0.32
C PHE A 317 -20.41 7.08 1.40
N MET A 318 -19.80 6.34 2.33
CA MET A 318 -19.05 6.90 3.46
C MET A 318 -17.59 7.22 3.13
N LEU A 319 -17.04 6.64 2.05
CA LEU A 319 -15.60 6.68 1.77
C LEU A 319 -15.08 8.07 1.41
N PHE A 320 -15.87 8.86 0.68
CA PHE A 320 -15.55 10.26 0.35
C PHE A 320 -16.46 11.26 1.06
N ASP A 321 -17.19 10.83 2.08
CA ASP A 321 -18.13 11.69 2.82
C ASP A 321 -17.44 12.94 3.41
N GLY A 322 -18.21 14.02 3.55
CA GLY A 322 -17.74 15.33 3.98
C GLY A 322 -17.65 16.37 2.85
N PRO A 323 -17.24 17.62 3.17
CA PRO A 323 -17.20 18.73 2.22
C PRO A 323 -16.28 18.43 1.04
N MET A 324 -16.51 19.04 -0.13
CA MET A 324 -15.63 18.90 -1.32
C MET A 324 -15.42 17.44 -1.75
N ARG A 325 -16.48 16.61 -1.69
CA ARG A 325 -16.44 15.21 -2.13
C ARG A 325 -15.90 15.05 -3.56
N ASP A 326 -16.29 15.96 -4.45
CA ASP A 326 -15.84 16.00 -5.86
C ASP A 326 -14.33 16.26 -6.02
N SER A 327 -13.68 16.82 -4.99
CA SER A 327 -12.24 17.03 -4.94
C SER A 327 -11.44 15.81 -4.49
N CYS A 328 -12.07 14.65 -4.27
CA CYS A 328 -11.39 13.45 -3.77
C CYS A 328 -10.67 12.63 -4.85
N THR A 329 -10.88 12.91 -6.14
CA THR A 329 -10.32 12.11 -7.24
C THR A 329 -9.47 12.94 -8.20
N VAL A 330 -8.48 12.32 -8.83
CA VAL A 330 -7.67 12.96 -9.89
C VAL A 330 -8.42 13.00 -11.22
N ASP A 331 -9.15 11.94 -11.56
CA ASP A 331 -9.73 11.71 -12.90
C ASP A 331 -11.22 11.30 -12.87
N GLY A 332 -11.86 11.37 -11.70
CA GLY A 332 -13.23 10.90 -11.47
C GLY A 332 -13.34 9.42 -11.12
N CYS A 333 -12.22 8.69 -11.01
CA CYS A 333 -12.13 7.30 -10.57
C CYS A 333 -11.12 7.14 -9.43
N HIS A 334 -9.86 7.49 -9.69
CA HIS A 334 -8.75 7.26 -8.78
C HIS A 334 -8.67 8.35 -7.70
N PRO A 335 -8.67 8.00 -6.41
CA PRO A 335 -8.56 8.98 -5.34
C PRO A 335 -7.20 9.68 -5.38
N ASN A 336 -7.21 10.98 -5.14
CA ASN A 336 -6.02 11.74 -4.75
C ASN A 336 -5.80 11.60 -3.23
N ASP A 337 -4.83 12.34 -2.66
CA ASP A 337 -4.51 12.25 -1.23
C ASP A 337 -5.68 12.55 -0.29
N LEU A 338 -6.60 13.47 -0.66
CA LEU A 338 -7.79 13.73 0.14
C LEU A 338 -8.70 12.51 0.17
N GLY A 339 -8.95 11.91 -0.99
CA GLY A 339 -9.75 10.69 -1.10
C GLY A 339 -9.11 9.51 -0.38
N MET A 340 -7.80 9.28 -0.58
CA MET A 340 -7.04 8.23 0.10
C MET A 340 -7.06 8.38 1.62
N MET A 341 -6.92 9.60 2.13
CA MET A 341 -6.99 9.86 3.57
C MET A 341 -8.37 9.56 4.15
N ARG A 342 -9.45 9.99 3.48
CA ARG A 342 -10.81 9.68 3.94
C ARG A 342 -11.06 8.18 3.93
N MET A 343 -10.69 7.48 2.85
CA MET A 343 -10.80 6.03 2.76
C MET A 343 -10.01 5.35 3.88
N GLY A 344 -8.73 5.71 4.06
CA GLY A 344 -7.85 5.13 5.07
C GLY A 344 -8.40 5.29 6.49
N ALA A 345 -8.91 6.48 6.83
CA ALA A 345 -9.50 6.75 8.14
C ALA A 345 -10.79 5.96 8.38
N LYS A 346 -11.67 5.84 7.38
CA LYS A 346 -12.90 5.04 7.49
C LYS A 346 -12.61 3.55 7.62
N MET A 347 -11.64 3.04 6.85
CA MET A 347 -11.19 1.65 6.95
C MET A 347 -10.53 1.37 8.30
N ALA A 348 -9.66 2.26 8.80
CA ALA A 348 -9.06 2.13 10.12
C ALA A 348 -10.13 2.05 11.22
N GLY A 349 -11.13 2.94 11.18
CA GLY A 349 -12.24 2.92 12.15
C GLY A 349 -13.05 1.63 12.10
N ALA A 350 -13.38 1.14 10.90
CA ALA A 350 -14.12 -0.10 10.72
C ALA A 350 -13.32 -1.33 11.19
N LEU A 351 -12.02 -1.39 10.86
CA LEU A 351 -11.13 -2.46 11.28
C LEU A 351 -10.87 -2.45 12.79
N SER A 352 -10.65 -1.28 13.39
CA SER A 352 -10.48 -1.13 14.83
C SER A 352 -11.66 -1.71 15.58
N ALA A 353 -12.89 -1.47 15.13
CA ALA A 353 -14.10 -2.02 15.76
C ALA A 353 -14.23 -3.55 15.64
N LEU A 354 -13.58 -4.17 14.65
CA LEU A 354 -13.59 -5.62 14.44
C LEU A 354 -12.44 -6.36 15.14
N LEU A 355 -11.36 -5.64 15.48
CA LEU A 355 -10.16 -6.20 16.12
C LEU A 355 -10.23 -6.20 17.66
N VAL A 356 -11.33 -5.71 18.25
CA VAL A 356 -11.55 -5.65 19.72
C VAL A 356 -11.93 -7.00 20.31
#